data_AF-A0A7J6QXC2-F1
#
_entry.id   AF-A0A7J6QXC2-F1
#
_cell.length_a   1.000
_cell.length_b   1.000
_cell.length_c   1.000
_cell.angle_alpha   90.00
_cell.angle_beta   90.00
_cell.angle_gamma   90.00
#
_symmetry.space_group_name_H-M   'P 1'
#
loop_
_entity.id
_entity.type
_entity.pdbx_description
1 polymer ?
#
loop_
_entity_poly.entity_id
_entity_poly.type
_entity_poly.pdbx_seq_one_letter_code
_entity_poly.pdbx_strand_id
1 'polypeptide(L)'
;MILLRTEFGEQEGSKDGQTYIRTDQLDGEKDWKPRKAPALTQDLAGWRDLCGDVQICAKVEAPQMSIYKFLGRLSLRKLGEDSDVKSEALGLENTLWANTVVTHGPVYGLVVYTGVDSRTVMSYDDNATDDKTCLLDKQVDFCAKVCFAILIGLSFMLVLCRGLRGQWWIFLLR
;
A
#
# COMPACT_ATOMS: atom_id res chain seq x y z
N MET A 1 -1.35 11.21 -1.82
CA MET A 1 -0.95 12.63 -1.71
C MET A 1 -2.04 13.47 -2.35
N ILE A 2 -2.39 14.63 -1.77
CA ILE A 2 -3.30 15.60 -2.38
C ILE A 2 -2.46 16.54 -3.24
N LEU A 3 -2.85 16.74 -4.49
CA LEU A 3 -2.22 17.70 -5.39
C LEU A 3 -2.54 19.12 -4.92
N LEU A 4 -1.53 19.94 -4.64
CA LEU A 4 -1.72 21.34 -4.27
C LEU A 4 -1.39 22.26 -5.44
N ARG A 5 -0.31 22.00 -6.17
CA ARG A 5 0.13 22.83 -7.29
C ARG A 5 1.01 22.05 -8.26
N THR A 6 0.98 22.47 -9.52
CA THR A 6 1.90 22.03 -10.58
C THR A 6 2.69 23.25 -11.07
N GLU A 7 4.00 23.11 -11.23
CA GLU A 7 4.83 24.13 -11.89
C GLU A 7 4.99 23.74 -13.35
N PHE A 8 4.26 24.42 -14.24
CA PHE A 8 4.41 24.28 -15.69
C PHE A 8 5.53 25.21 -16.17
N GLY A 9 6.60 24.65 -16.74
CA GLY A 9 7.54 25.44 -17.54
C GLY A 9 6.91 25.73 -18.89
N GLU A 10 6.44 26.96 -19.08
CA GLU A 10 6.14 27.74 -20.32
C GLU A 10 5.83 27.10 -21.69
N GLN A 11 5.66 25.80 -21.86
CA GLN A 11 5.23 25.20 -23.12
C GLN A 11 3.79 24.72 -23.04
N GLU A 12 2.94 25.55 -23.66
CA GLU A 12 1.58 25.35 -24.16
C GLU A 12 0.65 24.38 -23.39
N GLY A 13 -0.36 24.95 -22.73
CA GLY A 13 -1.70 24.36 -22.83
C GLY A 13 -2.57 24.26 -21.60
N SER A 14 -2.12 24.55 -20.37
CA SER A 14 -3.07 24.56 -19.25
C SER A 14 -2.66 25.51 -18.13
N LYS A 15 -3.28 26.70 -18.13
CA LYS A 15 -3.27 27.64 -16.99
C LYS A 15 -4.04 27.10 -15.76
N ASP A 16 -4.41 25.83 -15.78
CA ASP A 16 -5.50 25.26 -14.99
C ASP A 16 -5.00 24.24 -13.94
N GLY A 17 -3.69 24.24 -13.66
CA GLY A 17 -3.08 23.43 -12.61
C GLY A 17 -3.25 21.91 -12.79
N GLN A 18 -3.32 21.45 -14.04
CA GLN A 18 -3.52 20.03 -14.37
C GLN A 18 -2.18 19.31 -14.53
N THR A 19 -2.13 18.05 -14.12
CA THR A 19 -1.03 17.13 -14.38
C THR A 19 -1.59 15.79 -14.84
N TYR A 20 -0.77 14.98 -15.50
CA TYR A 20 -1.16 13.66 -15.95
C TYR A 20 -0.37 12.63 -15.17
N ILE A 21 -1.07 11.58 -14.74
CA ILE A 21 -0.46 10.43 -14.12
C ILE A 21 -0.72 9.17 -14.91
N ARG A 22 0.23 8.25 -14.81
CA ARG A 22 0.07 6.87 -15.25
C ARG A 22 0.01 5.94 -14.05
N THR A 23 -0.93 5.00 -14.08
CA THR A 23 -1.26 4.10 -12.97
C THR A 23 -0.87 2.65 -13.23
N ASP A 24 0.07 2.40 -14.14
CA ASP A 24 0.46 1.04 -14.56
C ASP A 24 0.97 0.16 -13.41
N GLN A 25 1.57 0.75 -12.37
CA GLN A 25 1.98 0.02 -11.16
C GLN A 25 0.84 -0.31 -10.19
N LEU A 26 -0.31 0.36 -10.30
CA LEU A 26 -1.46 0.20 -9.41
C LEU A 26 -2.54 -0.71 -10.00
N ASP A 27 -2.94 -0.47 -11.25
CA ASP A 27 -4.05 -1.17 -11.92
C ASP A 27 -3.64 -1.83 -13.25
N GLY A 28 -2.38 -1.66 -13.68
CA GLY A 28 -1.91 -2.17 -14.97
C GLY A 28 -2.36 -1.34 -16.18
N GLU A 29 -3.11 -0.24 -15.97
CA GLU A 29 -3.55 0.63 -17.05
C GLU A 29 -2.38 1.51 -17.54
N LYS A 30 -2.26 1.63 -18.86
CA LYS A 30 -1.21 2.44 -19.51
C LYS A 30 -1.69 3.85 -19.87
N ASP A 31 -2.96 4.14 -19.64
CA ASP A 31 -3.58 5.39 -20.03
C ASP A 31 -3.19 6.54 -19.09
N TRP A 32 -3.01 7.73 -19.67
CA TRP A 32 -2.76 8.95 -18.93
C TRP A 32 -4.06 9.47 -18.32
N LYS A 33 -4.12 9.50 -16.99
CA LYS A 33 -5.27 10.01 -16.24
C LYS A 33 -5.01 11.46 -15.81
N PRO A 34 -5.86 12.42 -16.19
CA PRO A 34 -5.71 13.81 -15.76
C PRO A 34 -5.99 13.94 -14.26
N ARG A 35 -5.22 14.80 -13.60
CA ARG A 35 -5.34 15.18 -12.20
C ARG A 35 -5.27 16.70 -12.11
N LYS A 36 -6.17 17.31 -11.34
CA LYS A 36 -6.30 18.77 -11.27
C LYS A 36 -6.08 19.25 -9.85
N ALA A 37 -5.25 20.29 -9.69
CA ALA A 37 -5.09 20.96 -8.41
C ALA A 37 -6.41 21.66 -8.01
N PRO A 38 -6.83 21.61 -6.73
CA PRO A 38 -8.00 22.32 -6.24
C PRO A 38 -7.95 23.81 -6.58
N ALA A 39 -9.09 24.40 -6.94
CA ALA A 39 -9.14 25.81 -7.35
C ALA A 39 -8.57 26.74 -6.27
N LEU A 40 -8.76 26.39 -4.99
CA LEU A 40 -8.24 27.15 -3.86
C LEU A 40 -6.73 27.32 -3.82
N THR A 41 -5.96 26.38 -4.39
CA THR A 41 -4.50 26.37 -4.33
C THR A 41 -3.84 26.75 -5.65
N GLN A 42 -4.64 26.94 -6.72
CA GLN A 42 -4.16 27.38 -8.02
C GLN A 42 -3.68 28.82 -8.02
N ASP A 43 -4.37 29.68 -7.25
CA ASP A 43 -4.00 31.08 -7.13
C ASP A 43 -2.53 31.22 -6.70
N LEU A 44 -2.07 30.34 -5.78
CA LEU A 44 -0.66 30.11 -5.37
C LEU A 44 0.18 31.38 -5.38
N ALA A 45 1.50 31.40 -5.56
CA ALA A 45 2.11 31.56 -6.89
C ALA A 45 3.39 30.72 -7.01
N GLY A 46 3.84 30.15 -5.89
CA GLY A 46 4.98 29.24 -5.80
C GLY A 46 5.07 28.58 -4.43
N TRP A 47 6.04 27.70 -4.26
CA TRP A 47 6.25 26.95 -3.01
C TRP A 47 6.47 27.85 -1.77
N ARG A 48 7.00 29.06 -1.97
CA ARG A 48 7.28 30.02 -0.88
C ARG A 48 5.99 30.51 -0.21
N ASP A 49 4.97 30.77 -1.01
CA ASP A 49 3.66 31.25 -0.57
C ASP A 49 2.90 30.14 0.20
N LEU A 50 3.02 28.90 -0.29
CA LEU A 50 2.50 27.69 0.38
C LEU A 50 3.09 27.46 1.78
N CYS A 51 4.29 27.97 2.06
CA CYS A 51 5.01 27.71 3.31
C CYS A 51 4.94 28.87 4.32
N GLY A 52 4.73 30.11 3.84
CA GLY A 52 4.77 31.32 4.67
C GLY A 52 3.40 31.87 5.05
N ASP A 53 2.51 32.05 4.06
CA ASP A 53 1.35 32.94 4.20
C ASP A 53 0.01 32.21 4.31
N VAL A 54 0.04 30.87 4.25
CA VAL A 54 -1.17 30.05 4.15
C VAL A 54 -1.14 28.85 5.09
N GLN A 55 -2.21 28.68 5.87
CA GLN A 55 -2.49 27.47 6.63
C GLN A 55 -3.42 26.57 5.82
N ILE A 56 -2.93 25.37 5.47
CA ILE A 56 -3.68 24.35 4.74
C ILE A 56 -4.04 23.23 5.70
N CYS A 57 -5.34 22.95 5.83
CA CYS A 57 -5.84 21.81 6.59
C CYS A 57 -6.64 20.89 5.66
N ALA A 58 -6.20 19.65 5.51
CA ALA A 58 -6.93 18.61 4.80
C ALA A 58 -7.61 17.68 5.81
N LYS A 59 -8.93 17.54 5.71
CA LYS A 59 -9.71 16.52 6.43
C LYS A 59 -10.05 15.43 5.43
N VAL A 60 -9.51 14.24 5.62
CA VAL A 60 -9.71 13.09 4.73
C VAL A 60 -10.41 11.95 5.48
N GLU A 61 -11.06 11.07 4.72
CA GLU A 61 -11.57 9.81 5.27
C GLU A 61 -10.44 8.87 5.73
N ALA A 62 -10.80 7.83 6.48
CA ALA A 62 -9.86 6.75 6.83
C ALA A 62 -9.38 6.01 5.55
N PRO A 63 -8.18 5.41 5.56
CA PRO A 63 -7.69 4.66 4.40
C PRO A 63 -8.67 3.53 4.03
N GLN A 64 -8.98 3.41 2.73
CA GLN A 64 -9.84 2.37 2.16
C GLN A 64 -9.10 1.63 1.05
N MET A 65 -9.40 0.35 0.85
CA MET A 65 -8.78 -0.46 -0.20
C MET A 65 -9.18 -0.06 -1.63
N SER A 66 -10.34 0.58 -1.82
CA SER A 66 -10.79 0.99 -3.15
C SER A 66 -9.91 2.11 -3.72
N ILE A 67 -9.29 1.88 -4.88
CA ILE A 67 -8.45 2.86 -5.59
C ILE A 67 -9.25 3.93 -6.33
N TYR A 68 -10.55 3.73 -6.53
CA TYR A 68 -11.43 4.65 -7.29
C TYR A 68 -12.24 5.59 -6.40
N LYS A 69 -12.19 5.40 -5.09
CA LYS A 69 -12.95 6.20 -4.13
C LYS A 69 -12.00 6.97 -3.22
N PHE A 70 -12.10 8.29 -3.29
CA PHE A 70 -11.41 9.18 -2.38
C PHE A 70 -12.31 10.37 -2.09
N LEU A 71 -12.55 10.63 -0.82
CA LEU A 71 -13.30 11.78 -0.33
C LEU A 71 -12.48 12.52 0.72
N GLY A 72 -12.34 13.83 0.51
CA GLY A 72 -11.72 14.72 1.48
C GLY A 72 -12.29 16.13 1.38
N ARG A 73 -11.86 16.98 2.29
CA ARG A 73 -12.12 18.42 2.28
C ARG A 73 -10.81 19.15 2.53
N LEU A 74 -10.45 20.04 1.62
CA LEU A 74 -9.36 20.98 1.81
C LEU A 74 -9.93 22.26 2.41
N SER A 75 -9.26 22.81 3.41
CA SER A 75 -9.56 24.12 3.97
C SER A 75 -8.30 24.96 3.95
N LEU A 76 -8.41 26.17 3.40
CA LEU A 76 -7.33 27.11 3.22
C LEU A 76 -7.64 28.38 4.02
N ARG A 77 -6.68 28.80 4.84
CA ARG A 77 -6.72 30.05 5.60
C ARG A 77 -5.48 30.86 5.27
N LYS A 78 -5.65 32.06 4.72
CA LYS A 78 -4.53 33.01 4.53
C LYS A 78 -4.26 33.75 5.84
N LEU A 79 -2.98 33.94 6.17
CA LEU A 79 -2.54 34.60 7.39
C LEU A 79 -2.41 36.10 7.14
N GLY A 80 -3.45 36.89 7.43
CA GLY A 80 -3.41 38.36 7.35
C GLY A 80 -4.67 39.03 6.83
N GLU A 81 -5.53 38.33 6.10
CA GLU A 81 -6.90 38.78 5.81
C GLU A 81 -7.87 38.21 6.86
N ASP A 82 -8.90 38.97 7.17
CA ASP A 82 -9.87 38.68 8.22
C ASP A 82 -10.66 37.39 7.90
N SER A 83 -10.10 36.26 8.34
CA SER A 83 -10.77 35.01 8.72
C SER A 83 -11.64 34.27 7.68
N ASP A 84 -11.58 34.55 6.38
CA ASP A 84 -12.34 33.76 5.40
C ASP A 84 -11.66 32.40 5.13
N VAL A 85 -12.18 31.35 5.78
CA VAL A 85 -11.72 29.97 5.58
C VAL A 85 -12.44 29.42 4.36
N LYS A 86 -11.74 29.38 3.23
CA LYS A 86 -12.27 28.77 2.00
C LYS A 86 -12.11 27.26 2.09
N SER A 87 -13.19 26.53 1.81
CA SER A 87 -13.17 25.07 1.80
C SER A 87 -13.68 24.49 0.49
N GLU A 88 -13.00 23.47 -0.02
CA GLU A 88 -13.33 22.78 -1.27
C GLU A 88 -13.35 21.27 -1.00
N ALA A 89 -14.29 20.57 -1.64
CA ALA A 89 -14.35 19.12 -1.59
C ALA A 89 -13.28 18.53 -2.50
N LEU A 90 -12.56 17.52 -2.01
CA LEU A 90 -11.54 16.80 -2.77
C LEU A 90 -12.09 15.47 -3.23
N GLY A 91 -11.91 15.18 -4.51
CA GLY A 91 -12.22 13.89 -5.13
C GLY A 91 -10.98 13.13 -5.56
N LEU A 92 -11.20 12.03 -6.28
CA LEU A 92 -10.13 11.19 -6.85
C LEU A 92 -9.20 11.99 -7.77
N GLU A 93 -9.76 12.93 -8.54
CA GLU A 93 -9.05 13.79 -9.49
C GLU A 93 -8.03 14.75 -8.87
N ASN A 94 -8.15 15.04 -7.57
CA ASN A 94 -7.21 15.90 -6.84
C ASN A 94 -6.13 15.11 -6.10
N THR A 95 -6.07 13.78 -6.30
CA THR A 95 -5.15 12.90 -5.58
C THR A 95 -4.14 12.20 -6.49
N LEU A 96 -2.93 12.04 -5.94
CA LEU A 96 -1.85 11.26 -6.51
C LEU A 96 -1.61 10.05 -5.61
N TRP A 97 -1.67 8.86 -6.21
CA TRP A 97 -1.38 7.62 -5.50
C TRP A 97 0.13 7.42 -5.38
N ALA A 98 0.54 6.58 -4.42
CA ALA A 98 1.93 6.14 -4.36
C ALA A 98 2.26 5.31 -5.61
N ASN A 99 3.52 5.35 -6.06
CA ASN A 99 4.02 4.61 -7.22
C ASN A 99 3.40 4.98 -8.58
N THR A 100 2.74 6.13 -8.71
CA THR A 100 2.33 6.65 -10.02
C THR A 100 3.43 7.48 -10.67
N VAL A 101 3.53 7.40 -12.00
CA VAL A 101 4.47 8.23 -12.77
C VAL A 101 3.77 9.52 -13.19
N VAL A 102 4.40 10.65 -12.91
CA VAL A 102 3.96 11.99 -13.32
C VAL A 102 4.74 12.41 -14.57
N THR A 103 4.08 12.94 -15.59
CA THR A 103 4.71 13.32 -16.87
C THR A 103 5.22 14.75 -16.95
N HIS A 104 4.62 15.70 -16.22
CA HIS A 104 4.88 17.13 -16.42
C HIS A 104 5.26 17.84 -15.12
N GLY A 105 6.49 18.37 -15.12
CA GLY A 105 6.98 19.38 -14.17
C GLY A 105 7.11 18.93 -12.71
N PRO A 106 7.70 19.78 -11.86
CA PRO A 106 7.64 19.60 -10.42
C PRO A 106 6.20 19.77 -9.93
N VAL A 107 5.80 18.87 -9.04
CA VAL A 107 4.48 18.84 -8.45
C VAL A 107 4.58 18.98 -6.94
N TYR A 108 3.79 19.89 -6.38
CA TYR A 108 3.67 20.10 -4.95
C TYR A 108 2.36 19.52 -4.46
N GLY A 109 2.40 18.87 -3.31
CA GLY A 109 1.23 18.26 -2.73
C GLY A 109 1.41 17.96 -1.25
N LEU A 110 0.29 17.66 -0.61
CA LEU A 110 0.22 17.30 0.79
C LEU A 110 0.21 15.78 0.93
N VAL A 111 1.15 15.24 1.68
CA VAL A 111 1.15 13.81 2.03
C VAL A 111 0.07 13.56 3.07
N VAL A 112 -0.81 12.59 2.80
CA VAL A 112 -1.97 12.27 3.64
C VAL A 112 -1.80 10.91 4.31
N TYR A 113 -1.47 9.90 3.51
CA TYR A 113 -1.24 8.54 3.96
C TYR A 113 0.25 8.20 3.81
N THR A 114 0.84 7.60 4.84
CA THR A 114 2.27 7.26 4.90
C THR A 114 2.46 5.81 5.32
N GLY A 115 3.46 5.13 4.75
CA GLY A 115 3.87 3.80 5.19
C GLY A 115 2.76 2.75 5.09
N VAL A 116 2.45 2.10 6.22
CA VAL A 116 1.40 1.05 6.33
C VAL A 116 0.00 1.55 5.99
N ASP A 117 -0.25 2.85 6.21
CA ASP A 117 -1.52 3.47 5.87
C ASP A 117 -1.63 3.80 4.37
N SER A 118 -0.52 3.66 3.62
CA SER A 118 -0.60 3.77 2.18
C SER A 118 -1.43 2.61 1.63
N ARG A 119 -2.43 2.96 0.82
CA ARG A 119 -3.37 1.98 0.26
C ARG A 119 -2.69 0.87 -0.55
N THR A 120 -1.53 1.17 -1.14
CA THR A 120 -0.67 0.18 -1.80
C THR A 120 -0.20 -0.89 -0.83
N VAL A 121 0.24 -0.50 0.37
CA VAL A 121 0.71 -1.46 1.38
C VAL A 121 -0.46 -2.22 1.99
N MET A 122 -1.60 -1.56 2.25
CA MET A 122 -2.81 -2.22 2.78
C MET A 122 -3.34 -3.32 1.84
N SER A 123 -3.20 -3.15 0.52
CA SER A 123 -3.56 -4.17 -0.47
C SER A 123 -2.61 -5.37 -0.49
N TYR A 124 -1.35 -5.20 -0.08
CA TYR A 124 -0.38 -6.29 0.04
C TYR A 124 -0.48 -7.00 1.39
N ASP A 125 -0.78 -6.26 2.46
CA ASP A 125 -0.76 -6.77 3.84
C ASP A 125 -1.95 -7.68 4.17
N ASP A 126 -3.09 -7.56 3.49
CA ASP A 126 -4.23 -8.46 3.71
C ASP A 126 -3.91 -9.93 3.31
N ASN A 127 -2.84 -10.13 2.54
CA ASN A 127 -2.27 -11.44 2.20
C ASN A 127 -0.90 -11.69 2.85
N ALA A 128 -0.41 -10.77 3.70
CA ALA A 128 0.73 -11.00 4.56
C ALA A 128 0.19 -11.77 5.77
N THR A 129 0.29 -13.08 5.84
CA THR A 129 1.56 -13.72 6.18
C THR A 129 1.40 -15.22 5.97
N ASP A 130 1.11 -15.64 4.73
CA ASP A 130 1.27 -17.06 4.39
C ASP A 130 2.74 -17.27 4.03
N ASP A 131 3.48 -17.90 4.94
CA ASP A 131 4.85 -18.33 4.69
C ASP A 131 4.87 -19.17 3.41
N LYS A 132 5.57 -18.65 2.40
CA LYS A 132 5.71 -19.30 1.09
C LYS A 132 6.52 -20.58 1.26
N THR A 133 5.82 -21.67 1.56
CA THR A 133 6.41 -23.01 1.67
C THR A 133 6.54 -23.62 0.29
N CYS A 134 7.67 -24.27 0.02
CA CYS A 134 7.87 -24.96 -1.25
C CYS A 134 6.98 -26.21 -1.30
N LEU A 135 6.39 -26.49 -2.47
CA LEU A 135 5.64 -27.74 -2.68
C LEU A 135 6.56 -28.98 -2.50
N LEU A 136 7.85 -28.84 -2.80
CA LEU A 136 8.84 -29.87 -2.56
C LEU A 136 9.04 -30.13 -1.06
N ASP A 137 9.06 -29.09 -0.22
CA ASP A 137 9.20 -29.25 1.23
C ASP A 137 8.05 -30.08 1.80
N LYS A 138 6.81 -29.86 1.30
CA LYS A 138 5.64 -30.68 1.67
C LYS A 138 5.79 -32.14 1.24
N GLN A 139 6.42 -32.41 0.10
CA GLN A 139 6.66 -33.78 -0.37
C GLN A 139 7.77 -34.47 0.43
N VAL A 140 8.83 -33.74 0.77
CA VAL A 140 9.92 -34.28 1.61
C VAL A 140 9.39 -34.60 3.01
N ASP A 141 8.55 -33.73 3.59
CA ASP A 141 7.88 -33.99 4.86
C ASP A 141 6.99 -35.25 4.80
N PHE A 142 6.29 -35.47 3.68
CA PHE A 142 5.53 -36.70 3.48
C PHE A 142 6.43 -37.94 3.41
N CYS A 143 7.51 -37.90 2.64
CA CYS A 143 8.48 -39.00 2.57
C CYS A 143 9.11 -39.28 3.94
N ALA A 144 9.45 -38.24 4.72
CA ALA A 144 10.01 -38.37 6.06
C ALA A 144 9.02 -39.05 7.02
N LYS A 145 7.73 -38.68 6.96
CA LYS A 145 6.66 -39.33 7.74
C LYS A 145 6.49 -40.81 7.38
N VAL A 146 6.55 -41.15 6.09
CA VAL A 146 6.47 -42.55 5.64
C VAL A 146 7.68 -43.35 6.14
N CYS A 147 8.89 -42.82 6.01
CA CYS A 147 10.10 -43.46 6.53
C CYS A 147 10.03 -43.67 8.06
N PHE A 148 9.55 -42.67 8.81
CA PHE A 148 9.37 -42.77 10.25
C PHE A 148 8.37 -43.86 10.64
N ALA A 149 7.25 -43.98 9.92
CA ALA A 149 6.26 -45.05 10.13
C ALA A 149 6.85 -46.45 9.87
N ILE A 150 7.68 -46.59 8.83
CA ILE A 150 8.36 -47.86 8.53
C ILE A 150 9.33 -48.24 9.65
N LEU A 151 10.10 -47.29 10.18
CA LEU A 151 11.03 -47.54 11.28
C LEU A 151 10.31 -48.02 12.56
N ILE A 152 9.19 -47.38 12.90
CA ILE A 152 8.34 -47.84 14.02
C ILE A 152 7.82 -49.25 13.76
N GLY A 153 7.33 -49.53 12.55
CA GLY A 153 6.86 -50.85 12.16
C GLY A 153 7.92 -51.94 12.29
N LEU A 154 9.15 -51.65 11.83
CA LEU A 154 10.30 -52.56 11.96
C LEU A 154 10.71 -52.78 13.42
N SER A 155 10.77 -51.72 14.23
CA SER A 155 11.05 -51.84 15.66
C SER A 155 10.04 -52.76 16.36
N PHE A 156 8.75 -52.55 16.10
CA PHE A 156 7.70 -53.39 16.65
C PHE A 156 7.79 -54.85 16.17
N MET A 157 8.05 -55.07 14.89
CA MET A 157 8.20 -56.40 14.30
C MET A 157 9.37 -57.18 14.93
N LEU A 158 10.52 -56.53 15.15
CA LEU A 158 11.68 -57.14 15.81
C LEU A 158 11.39 -57.52 17.27
N VAL A 159 10.64 -56.68 18.01
CA VAL A 159 10.20 -57.00 19.38
C VAL A 159 9.27 -58.21 19.39
N LEU A 160 8.35 -58.32 18.43
CA LEU A 160 7.48 -59.49 18.29
C LEU A 160 8.26 -60.77 17.95
N CYS A 161 9.19 -60.71 16.99
CA CYS A 161 10.01 -61.86 16.59
C CYS A 161 10.97 -62.34 17.69
N ARG A 162 11.45 -61.46 18.56
CA ARG A 162 12.35 -61.82 19.67
C ARG A 162 11.63 -62.55 20.82
N GLY A 163 10.29 -62.58 20.82
CA GLY A 163 9.46 -63.28 21.79
C GLY A 163 9.16 -62.44 23.02
N LEU A 164 7.87 -62.42 23.41
CA LEU A 164 7.30 -61.60 24.50
C LEU A 164 7.67 -62.12 25.90
N ARG A 165 8.97 -62.19 26.25
CA ARG A 165 9.40 -62.54 27.61
C ARG A 165 10.20 -61.39 28.24
N GLY A 166 9.55 -60.70 29.19
CA GLY A 166 10.13 -59.62 30.00
C GLY A 166 9.44 -58.27 29.84
N GLN A 167 9.98 -57.22 30.47
CA GLN A 167 9.54 -55.81 30.39
C GLN A 167 9.71 -55.25 28.96
N TRP A 168 8.88 -55.71 28.03
CA TRP A 168 8.93 -55.40 26.59
C TRP A 168 8.88 -53.90 26.26
N TRP A 169 8.21 -53.08 27.08
CA TRP A 169 8.11 -51.63 26.87
C TRP A 169 9.44 -50.89 27.07
N ILE A 170 10.34 -51.42 27.91
CA ILE A 170 11.67 -50.83 28.13
C ILE A 170 12.61 -51.13 26.95
N PHE A 171 12.44 -52.28 26.29
CA PHE A 171 13.18 -52.63 25.07
C PHE A 171 12.64 -51.94 23.80
N LEU A 172 11.41 -51.44 23.82
CA LEU A 172 10.79 -50.73 22.69
C LEU A 172 11.15 -49.22 22.66
N LEU A 173 11.50 -48.65 23.83
CA LEU A 173 11.83 -47.22 24.02
C LEU A 173 13.33 -46.92 24.21
N ARG A 174 14.17 -47.95 24.31
CA ARG A 174 15.64 -47.82 24.41
C ARG A 174 16.29 -48.09 23.07
#